data_AF-A0A1B1YWK7-F1
#
_entry.id   AF-A0A1B1YWK7-F1
#
_cell.length_a   1.000
_cell.length_b   1.000
_cell.length_c   1.000
_cell.angle_alpha   90.00
_cell.angle_beta   90.00
_cell.angle_gamma   90.00
#
_symmetry.space_group_name_H-M   'P 1'
#
loop_
_entity.id
_entity.type
_entity.pdbx_description
1 polymer ?
#
loop_
_entity_poly.entity_id
_entity_poly.type
_entity_poly.pdbx_seq_one_letter_code
_entity_poly.pdbx_strand_id
1 'polypeptide(L)'
;MSLRESRGGSLPQAIKLDPTLDEAKITVAMSRLDAIWDQLFPAEQTRIVKLLVEKVIVSPNDLEVRLRANGIERLVLELRPEPVEQQEEALA
;
A
#
# COMPACT_ATOMS: atom_id res chain seq x y z
N MET A 1 -20.26 23.37 2.59
CA MET A 1 -19.94 22.74 3.88
C MET A 1 -20.30 21.26 3.78
N SER A 2 -19.45 20.39 4.31
CA SER A 2 -19.58 18.92 4.33
C SER A 2 -18.93 18.17 3.16
N LEU A 3 -17.72 17.66 3.42
CA LEU A 3 -17.27 16.30 3.10
C LEU A 3 -15.87 16.13 3.69
N ARG A 4 -15.79 16.26 5.02
CA ARG A 4 -14.61 15.95 5.83
C ARG A 4 -14.79 14.57 6.45
N GLU A 5 -14.98 13.55 5.62
CA GLU A 5 -15.15 12.17 6.09
C GLU A 5 -14.78 11.17 4.98
N SER A 6 -13.53 11.24 4.50
CA SER A 6 -12.86 10.11 3.89
C SER A 6 -11.60 9.82 4.69
N ARG A 7 -11.79 9.36 5.94
CA ARG A 7 -10.72 8.70 6.69
C ARG A 7 -10.78 7.22 6.31
N GLY A 8 -9.72 6.75 5.66
CA GLY A 8 -9.60 5.40 5.12
C GLY A 8 -10.00 4.30 6.11
N GLY A 9 -10.78 3.34 5.61
CA GLY A 9 -11.29 2.20 6.37
C GLY A 9 -10.27 1.13 6.74
N SER A 10 -8.97 1.42 6.75
CA SER A 10 -7.90 0.46 7.08
C SER A 10 -7.61 0.35 8.58
N LEU A 11 -7.87 1.40 9.36
CA LEU A 11 -7.64 1.41 10.82
C LEU A 11 -8.43 0.33 11.58
N PRO A 12 -9.73 0.11 11.32
CA PRO A 12 -10.50 -0.90 12.05
C PRO A 12 -10.06 -2.34 11.76
N GLN A 13 -9.51 -2.60 10.57
CA GLN A 13 -9.02 -3.94 10.20
C GLN A 13 -7.66 -4.22 10.82
N ALA A 14 -6.77 -3.21 10.87
CA ALA A 14 -5.46 -3.35 11.50
C ALA A 14 -5.57 -3.61 13.01
N ILE A 15 -6.48 -2.92 13.70
CA ILE A 15 -6.73 -3.11 15.15
C ILE A 15 -7.29 -4.51 15.46
N LYS A 16 -8.05 -5.13 14.54
CA LYS A 16 -8.50 -6.52 14.70
C LYS A 16 -7.36 -7.53 14.65
N LEU A 17 -6.29 -7.23 13.92
CA LEU A 17 -5.12 -8.09 13.78
C LEU A 17 -4.13 -7.89 14.93
N ASP A 18 -3.96 -6.65 15.39
CA ASP A 18 -3.17 -6.30 16.57
C ASP A 18 -3.89 -5.21 17.38
N PRO A 19 -4.53 -5.56 18.51
CA PRO A 19 -5.23 -4.60 19.36
C PRO A 19 -4.33 -3.55 20.00
N THR A 20 -3.02 -3.75 19.98
CA THR A 20 -2.04 -2.80 20.54
C THR A 20 -1.62 -1.74 19.52
N LEU A 21 -2.08 -1.84 18.28
CA LEU A 21 -1.70 -0.93 17.21
C LEU A 21 -2.32 0.45 17.42
N ASP A 22 -1.48 1.48 17.39
CA ASP A 22 -1.88 2.89 17.46
C ASP A 22 -1.42 3.64 16.19
N GLU A 23 -1.87 4.88 16.05
CA GLU A 23 -1.55 5.72 14.90
C GLU A 23 -0.03 5.91 14.73
N ALA A 24 0.71 6.08 15.83
CA ALA A 24 2.16 6.29 15.80
C ALA A 24 2.89 5.05 15.25
N LYS A 25 2.50 3.85 15.67
CA LYS A 25 3.05 2.59 15.14
C LYS A 25 2.77 2.43 13.65
N ILE A 26 1.58 2.82 13.19
CA ILE A 26 1.23 2.79 11.76
C ILE A 26 2.09 3.78 10.97
N THR A 27 2.26 5.01 11.48
CA THR A 27 3.13 6.01 10.85
C THR A 27 4.55 5.49 10.71
N VAL A 28 5.13 4.94 11.79
CA VAL A 28 6.49 4.37 11.76
C VAL A 28 6.60 3.22 10.76
N ALA A 29 5.60 2.35 10.68
CA ALA A 29 5.59 1.26 9.71
C ALA A 29 5.54 1.79 8.27
N MET A 30 4.72 2.81 7.99
CA MET A 30 4.62 3.43 6.67
C MET A 30 5.90 4.18 6.27
N SER A 31 6.62 4.80 7.22
CA SER A 31 7.92 5.44 6.95
C SER A 31 8.99 4.45 6.47
N ARG A 32 8.88 3.16 6.77
CA ARG A 32 9.81 2.15 6.24
C ARG A 32 9.63 1.93 4.74
N LEU A 33 8.40 2.04 4.25
CA LEU A 33 8.12 1.96 2.81
C LEU A 33 8.68 3.20 2.09
N ASP A 34 8.55 4.38 2.70
CA ASP A 34 9.14 5.63 2.19
C ASP A 34 10.67 5.53 2.05
N ALA A 35 11.35 4.97 3.06
CA ALA A 35 12.80 4.81 3.07
C ALA A 35 13.36 3.94 1.92
N ILE A 36 12.56 3.02 1.38
CA ILE A 36 12.96 2.14 0.27
C ILE A 36 12.37 2.57 -1.08
N TRP A 37 11.49 3.57 -1.11
CA TRP A 37 10.74 3.95 -2.31
C TRP A 37 11.64 4.28 -3.49
N ASP A 38 12.64 5.14 -3.28
CA ASP A 38 13.59 5.56 -4.32
C ASP A 38 14.57 4.46 -4.74
N GLN A 39 14.62 3.35 -4.00
CA GLN A 39 15.45 2.19 -4.30
C GLN A 39 14.70 1.15 -5.16
N LEU A 40 13.38 1.26 -5.26
CA LEU A 40 12.58 0.40 -6.11
C LEU A 40 12.85 0.68 -7.59
N PHE A 41 12.85 -0.38 -8.41
CA PHE A 41 12.85 -0.21 -9.85
C PHE A 41 11.66 0.65 -10.30
N PRO A 42 11.79 1.50 -11.35
CA PRO A 42 10.70 2.37 -11.80
C PRO A 42 9.40 1.61 -12.15
N ALA A 43 9.54 0.37 -12.64
CA ALA A 43 8.41 -0.51 -12.91
C ALA A 43 7.62 -0.86 -11.63
N GLU A 44 8.33 -1.05 -10.52
CA GLU A 44 7.74 -1.42 -9.24
C GLU A 44 7.04 -0.23 -8.58
N GLN A 45 7.65 0.96 -8.60
CA GLN A 45 6.97 2.19 -8.20
C GLN A 45 5.67 2.39 -8.99
N THR A 46 5.72 2.17 -10.31
CA THR A 46 4.53 2.25 -11.19
C THR A 46 3.47 1.22 -10.81
N ARG A 47 3.86 -0.01 -10.49
CA ARG A 47 2.95 -1.07 -10.05
C ARG A 47 2.23 -0.67 -8.76
N ILE A 48 2.98 -0.21 -7.76
CA ILE A 48 2.43 0.24 -6.48
C ILE A 48 1.43 1.40 -6.69
N VAL A 49 1.80 2.42 -7.48
CA VAL A 49 0.88 3.54 -7.77
C VAL A 49 -0.41 3.05 -8.44
N LYS A 50 -0.34 2.10 -9.40
CA LYS A 50 -1.53 1.54 -10.05
C LYS A 50 -2.43 0.75 -9.11
N LEU A 51 -1.87 0.12 -8.08
CA LEU A 51 -2.64 -0.58 -7.05
C LEU A 51 -3.35 0.37 -6.10
N LEU A 52 -2.77 1.55 -5.85
CA LEU A 52 -3.33 2.53 -4.93
C LEU A 52 -4.31 3.49 -5.61
N VAL A 53 -4.06 3.85 -6.87
CA VAL A 53 -4.84 4.86 -7.59
C VAL A 53 -5.97 4.22 -8.38
N GLU A 54 -7.18 4.75 -8.19
CA GLU A 54 -8.36 4.39 -8.96
C GLU A 54 -8.41 5.18 -10.26
N LYS A 55 -8.25 6.51 -10.17
CA LYS A 55 -8.32 7.42 -11.31
C LYS A 55 -7.51 8.67 -11.06
N VAL A 56 -6.90 9.19 -12.11
CA VAL A 56 -6.32 10.54 -12.15
C VAL A 56 -7.13 11.38 -13.13
N ILE A 57 -7.58 12.55 -12.70
CA ILE A 57 -8.29 13.53 -13.53
C ILE A 57 -7.38 14.74 -13.65
N VAL A 58 -6.92 15.02 -14.87
CA VAL A 58 -6.06 16.16 -15.19
C VAL A 58 -6.92 17.26 -15.80
N SER A 59 -6.85 18.45 -15.23
CA SER A 59 -7.43 19.68 -15.76
C SER A 59 -6.31 20.71 -16.00
N PRO A 60 -6.54 21.76 -16.81
CA PRO A 60 -5.51 22.74 -17.11
C PRO A 60 -4.86 23.40 -15.87
N ASN A 61 -5.61 23.51 -14.77
CA ASN A 61 -5.16 24.16 -13.54
C ASN A 61 -5.16 23.23 -12.31
N ASP A 62 -5.55 21.96 -12.45
CA ASP A 62 -5.75 21.07 -11.30
C ASP A 62 -5.49 19.60 -11.64
N LEU A 63 -5.11 18.83 -10.63
CA LEU A 63 -4.89 17.39 -10.67
C LEU A 63 -5.66 16.73 -9.52
N GLU A 64 -6.74 16.01 -9.84
CA GLU A 64 -7.47 15.21 -8.86
C GLU A 64 -7.02 13.75 -8.94
N VAL A 65 -6.56 13.21 -7.82
CA VAL A 65 -6.21 11.78 -7.69
C VAL A 65 -7.22 11.10 -6.79
N ARG A 66 -7.91 10.09 -7.32
CA ARG A 66 -8.80 9.22 -6.55
C ARG A 66 -8.07 7.95 -6.17
N LEU A 67 -8.01 7.66 -4.87
CA LEU A 67 -7.42 6.44 -4.34
C LEU A 67 -8.48 5.35 -4.25
N ARG A 68 -8.06 4.10 -4.49
CA ARG A 68 -8.91 2.92 -4.29
C ARG A 68 -9.15 2.70 -2.81
N ALA A 69 -10.41 2.48 -2.42
CA ALA A 69 -10.76 2.17 -1.03
C ALA A 69 -10.04 0.92 -0.47
N ASN A 70 -9.75 -0.06 -1.33
CA ASN A 70 -9.02 -1.29 -1.01
C ASN A 70 -7.57 -1.31 -1.54
N GLY A 71 -7.00 -0.14 -1.87
CA GLY A 71 -5.67 -0.07 -2.49
C GLY A 71 -4.57 -0.69 -1.62
N ILE A 72 -4.57 -0.39 -0.32
CA ILE A 72 -3.59 -0.95 0.64
C ILE A 72 -3.76 -2.47 0.78
N GLU A 73 -4.99 -2.97 0.84
CA GLU A 73 -5.25 -4.41 0.95
C GLU A 73 -4.70 -5.17 -0.26
N ARG A 74 -4.90 -4.64 -1.47
CA ARG A 74 -4.34 -5.21 -2.71
C ARG A 74 -2.82 -5.15 -2.74
N LEU A 75 -2.25 -4.03 -2.31
CA LEU A 75 -0.79 -3.87 -2.22
C LEU A 75 -0.19 -4.93 -1.28
N VAL A 76 -0.78 -5.13 -0.10
CA VAL A 76 -0.33 -6.17 0.84
C VAL A 76 -0.41 -7.56 0.23
N LEU A 77 -1.48 -7.88 -0.52
CA LEU A 77 -1.61 -9.17 -1.18
C LEU A 77 -0.52 -9.41 -2.23
N GLU A 78 -0.11 -8.40 -2.99
CA GLU A 78 0.96 -8.53 -3.99
C GLU A 78 2.38 -8.53 -3.39
N LEU A 79 2.55 -7.92 -2.22
CA LEU A 79 3.83 -7.92 -1.51
C LEU A 79 4.01 -9.13 -0.59
N ARG A 80 2.99 -9.99 -0.45
CA ARG A 80 3.14 -11.23 0.32
C ARG A 80 4.19 -12.10 -0.39
N PRO A 81 5.25 -12.52 0.32
CA PRO A 81 6.16 -13.49 -0.23
C PRO A 81 5.38 -14.78 -0.50
N GLU A 82 5.41 -15.26 -1.75
CA GLU A 82 5.01 -16.63 -2.03
C GLU A 82 5.95 -17.56 -1.23
N PRO A 83 5.43 -18.66 -0.63
CA PRO A 83 6.30 -19.67 -0.06
C PRO A 83 7.22 -20.16 -1.16
N VAL A 84 8.50 -19.81 -1.08
CA VAL A 84 9.52 -20.39 -1.95
C VAL A 84 9.65 -21.84 -1.51
N GLU A 85 8.91 -22.75 -2.16
CA GLU A 85 9.15 -24.18 -2.03
C GLU A 85 10.57 -24.44 -2.54
N GLN A 86 11.48 -24.66 -1.60
CA GLN A 86 12.89 -24.96 -1.84
C GLN A 86 12.97 -26.25 -2.66
N GLN A 87 13.13 -26.12 -3.98
CA GLN A 87 13.65 -27.20 -4.82
C GLN A 87 15.15 -27.35 -4.54
N GLU A 88 15.50 -27.87 -3.36
CA GLU A 88 16.86 -28.31 -3.01
C GLU A 88 17.13 -29.78 -3.40
N GLU A 89 16.18 -30.47 -4.05
CA GLU A 89 16.37 -31.83 -4.54
C GLU A 89 16.64 -31.85 -6.05
N ALA A 90 17.88 -31.56 -6.44
CA ALA A 90 18.62 -32.30 -7.46
C ALA A 90 19.91 -31.55 -7.80
N LEU A 91 21.03 -32.00 -7.23
CA LEU A 91 22.35 -32.16 -7.84
C LEU A 91 23.38 -32.30 -6.70
N ALA A 92 23.30 -33.44 -6.00
CA ALA A 92 24.41 -34.03 -5.25
C ALA A 92 24.79 -35.34 -5.95
#